data_AF-A0A1Q7CN55-F1
#
_entry.id   AF-A0A1Q7CN55-F1
#
_cell.length_a   1.000
_cell.length_b   1.000
_cell.length_c   1.000
_cell.angle_alpha   90.00
_cell.angle_beta   90.00
_cell.angle_gamma   90.00
#
_symmetry.space_group_name_H-M   'P 1'
#
loop_
_entity.id
_entity.type
_entity.pdbx_description
1 polymer ?
#
loop_
_entity_poly.entity_id
_entity_poly.type
_entity_poly.pdbx_seq_one_letter_code
_entity_poly.pdbx_strand_id
1 'polypeptide(L)'
;MHPGSVLSSLTALLWPSAKRWRLLLLTVLLALTPATIPAQQSHKDASTGLEPIRSYISAGWNTLSRSLSDCATFSDTKLTTAPQLYLPADFPMPESVKQLETRCRIQVRSLPPSASHLGASAAQSIDPPGLLYLENRYVVPGGRFNEMYGWDSYFIVVGLLRDGRLDLARDMVNNFLFEVEHYGAVLNANRTYYLTRSQPPFLTSMILGVYGAQKAAGHEDHKWLEKAYQLAVKDHSLWVVEPHLAGSTELSRYFDFGDGPAPESVKDETGHYREVVAYILAHPDVDQSLVVRKASGQTASSVAGSTYSLQVCDVARTTAKPDCTVASDVALSADFYKGDRSMRESGYDISFRFGPYGAGTHHFAPVCLNSLLYKSETDLEEISKILGHKEDAEQWQKRAEERKAAIQKYLWNSRRGLFVDYDFVHQAQSSYDYVTTFFPLWAGIATPEQAQALVKHLPTFEQPGGLVMSPHETGGQWDFPYAWAPDQLIADEGLRKYGFNKEADRVSYEFLSTVAENFRQDGTIREKYNAVTRSSETQVTAGYHMNIVGFGWTNGVFLELLHDLPAELVQKLSSEQGSSAAATH
;
A
#
# COMPACT_ATOMS: atom_id res chain seq x y z
N MET A 1 -9.61 67.92 57.02
CA MET A 1 -8.61 69.02 57.17
C MET A 1 -8.24 69.51 55.77
N HIS A 2 -8.30 70.83 55.55
CA HIS A 2 -7.73 71.55 54.38
C HIS A 2 -6.22 71.83 54.62
N PRO A 3 -5.47 72.54 53.74
CA PRO A 3 -5.77 73.17 52.43
C PRO A 3 -4.82 72.65 51.30
N GLY A 4 -4.76 73.17 50.05
CA GLY A 4 -5.42 74.29 49.34
C GLY A 4 -5.17 74.15 47.81
N SER A 5 -6.00 74.65 46.89
CA SER A 5 -6.14 76.07 46.44
C SER A 5 -4.87 76.56 45.68
N VAL A 6 -4.88 77.10 44.45
CA VAL A 6 -5.77 78.12 43.80
C VAL A 6 -5.60 78.13 42.26
N LEU A 7 -6.67 78.53 41.53
CA LEU A 7 -6.82 79.17 40.18
C LEU A 7 -5.62 79.38 39.21
N SER A 8 -5.78 79.54 37.88
CA SER A 8 -6.88 79.29 36.91
C SER A 8 -6.47 79.71 35.47
N SER A 9 -7.07 79.09 34.43
CA SER A 9 -7.25 79.66 33.05
C SER A 9 -5.99 79.88 32.20
N LEU A 10 -5.98 79.86 30.86
CA LEU A 10 -6.95 79.63 29.76
C LEU A 10 -6.06 79.21 28.55
N THR A 11 -6.32 78.15 27.76
CA THR A 11 -7.23 78.16 26.59
C THR A 11 -7.31 76.77 25.93
N ALA A 12 -8.52 76.40 25.47
CA ALA A 12 -8.92 75.94 24.12
C ALA A 12 -7.95 75.14 23.21
N LEU A 13 -8.38 74.15 22.41
CA LEU A 13 -9.65 73.39 22.39
C LEU A 13 -9.46 72.07 21.59
N LEU A 14 -10.19 71.06 22.05
CA LEU A 14 -10.62 69.79 21.43
C LEU A 14 -10.65 69.69 19.87
N TRP A 15 -10.11 68.59 19.33
CA TRP A 15 -10.82 67.35 18.87
C TRP A 15 -12.11 67.49 17.99
N PRO A 16 -12.55 66.44 17.23
CA PRO A 16 -11.93 65.84 16.04
C PRO A 16 -12.85 65.77 14.78
N SER A 17 -12.26 65.29 13.67
CA SER A 17 -12.86 64.43 12.62
C SER A 17 -14.27 64.71 12.06
N ALA A 18 -14.36 65.01 10.75
CA ALA A 18 -14.84 64.04 9.74
C ALA A 18 -14.98 64.61 8.30
N LYS A 19 -14.67 63.75 7.31
CA LYS A 19 -15.24 63.64 5.93
C LYS A 19 -15.26 64.86 4.96
N ARG A 20 -14.48 64.69 3.87
CA ARG A 20 -14.82 64.87 2.42
C ARG A 20 -15.51 66.18 1.96
N TRP A 21 -14.84 66.95 1.11
CA TRP A 21 -15.47 67.93 0.18
C TRP A 21 -14.91 67.85 -1.26
N ARG A 22 -15.60 68.54 -2.20
CA ARG A 22 -15.40 68.57 -3.67
C ARG A 22 -14.96 70.00 -4.13
N LEU A 23 -14.64 70.34 -5.39
CA LEU A 23 -14.65 69.69 -6.73
C LEU A 23 -13.54 70.35 -7.62
N LEU A 24 -13.77 70.39 -8.95
CA LEU A 24 -13.12 71.13 -10.05
C LEU A 24 -11.83 70.51 -10.63
N LEU A 25 -11.75 70.02 -11.87
CA LEU A 25 -12.19 70.44 -13.23
C LEU A 25 -11.03 71.04 -14.04
N LEU A 26 -10.61 70.32 -15.09
CA LEU A 26 -10.01 70.92 -16.28
C LEU A 26 -10.22 69.99 -17.49
N THR A 27 -10.55 70.57 -18.64
CA THR A 27 -10.93 69.88 -19.87
C THR A 27 -9.80 69.82 -20.87
N VAL A 28 -9.55 68.66 -21.50
CA VAL A 28 -8.81 68.55 -22.77
C VAL A 28 -9.56 67.59 -23.69
N LEU A 29 -9.83 68.05 -24.91
CA LEU A 29 -10.39 67.29 -26.03
C LEU A 29 -9.24 66.88 -26.94
N LEU A 30 -9.11 65.59 -27.28
CA LEU A 30 -8.24 65.14 -28.39
C LEU A 30 -8.71 63.82 -29.00
N ALA A 31 -8.40 63.67 -30.28
CA ALA A 31 -9.09 62.85 -31.28
C ALA A 31 -9.09 61.32 -31.09
N LEU A 32 -10.06 60.70 -31.77
CA LEU A 32 -10.18 59.27 -32.02
C LEU A 32 -8.94 58.67 -32.69
N THR A 33 -8.38 57.60 -32.10
CA THR A 33 -7.88 56.44 -32.85
C THR A 33 -8.21 55.16 -32.06
N PRO A 34 -8.65 54.06 -32.68
CA PRO A 34 -8.86 52.80 -31.97
C PRO A 34 -7.51 52.14 -31.71
N ALA A 35 -7.02 52.23 -30.48
CA ALA A 35 -5.89 51.41 -30.03
C ALA A 35 -6.35 49.95 -30.00
N THR A 36 -5.73 49.11 -30.83
CA THR A 36 -5.90 47.65 -30.77
C THR A 36 -5.35 47.16 -29.44
N ILE A 37 -6.24 46.90 -28.48
CA ILE A 37 -5.93 46.09 -27.30
C ILE A 37 -5.47 44.72 -27.83
N PRO A 38 -4.27 44.23 -27.49
CA PRO A 38 -3.88 42.87 -27.83
C PRO A 38 -4.92 41.93 -27.24
N ALA A 39 -5.43 40.98 -28.04
CA ALA A 39 -6.39 40.01 -27.55
C ALA A 39 -5.75 39.26 -26.37
N GLN A 40 -6.18 39.63 -25.15
CA GLN A 40 -5.80 38.95 -23.94
C GLN A 40 -6.44 37.58 -24.02
N GLN A 41 -5.69 36.59 -24.52
CA GLN A 41 -6.14 35.21 -24.63
C GLN A 41 -6.71 34.81 -23.28
N SER A 42 -7.98 34.43 -23.30
CA SER A 42 -8.70 34.06 -22.10
C SER A 42 -8.03 32.81 -21.53
N HIS A 43 -7.34 32.96 -20.40
CA HIS A 43 -7.05 31.85 -19.49
C HIS A 43 -8.36 31.38 -18.81
N LYS A 44 -9.26 30.87 -19.63
CA LYS A 44 -10.33 29.93 -19.30
C LYS A 44 -9.99 28.66 -20.08
N ASP A 45 -10.17 27.50 -19.43
CA ASP A 45 -9.87 26.14 -19.92
C ASP A 45 -8.52 25.54 -19.44
N ALA A 46 -8.23 25.70 -18.15
CA ALA A 46 -7.22 24.91 -17.42
C ALA A 46 -7.84 24.10 -16.25
N SER A 47 -9.18 23.99 -16.19
CA SER A 47 -9.92 23.49 -15.01
C SER A 47 -11.06 22.54 -15.38
N THR A 48 -10.96 21.84 -16.50
CA THR A 48 -11.97 20.90 -17.01
C THR A 48 -11.29 19.60 -17.45
N GLY A 49 -12.03 18.48 -17.39
CA GLY A 49 -11.49 17.17 -17.74
C GLY A 49 -10.58 16.57 -16.68
N LEU A 50 -9.58 15.80 -17.12
CA LEU A 50 -8.69 15.00 -16.26
C LEU A 50 -7.44 15.74 -15.76
N GLU A 51 -7.19 16.96 -16.24
CA GLU A 51 -6.00 17.73 -15.87
C GLU A 51 -5.87 18.02 -14.36
N PRO A 52 -6.94 18.36 -13.62
CA PRO A 52 -6.86 18.52 -12.17
C PRO A 52 -6.36 17.26 -11.43
N ILE A 53 -6.72 16.08 -11.92
CA ILE A 53 -6.29 14.80 -11.35
C ILE A 53 -4.81 14.53 -11.68
N ARG A 54 -4.39 14.75 -12.93
CA ARG A 54 -2.98 14.62 -13.34
C ARG A 54 -2.07 15.59 -12.56
N SER A 55 -2.49 16.85 -12.45
CA SER A 55 -1.81 17.87 -11.65
C SER A 55 -1.75 17.50 -10.15
N TYR A 56 -2.81 16.94 -9.58
CA TYR A 56 -2.80 16.41 -8.20
C TYR A 56 -1.79 15.28 -8.03
N ILE A 57 -1.75 14.32 -8.94
CA ILE A 57 -0.83 13.17 -8.90
C ILE A 57 0.63 13.64 -9.01
N SER A 58 0.96 14.49 -9.98
CA SER A 58 2.35 14.94 -10.20
C SER A 58 2.87 15.80 -9.03
N ALA A 59 1.99 16.58 -8.39
CA ALA A 59 2.27 17.24 -7.12
C ALA A 59 2.39 16.24 -5.95
N GLY A 60 1.55 15.20 -5.94
CA GLY A 60 1.55 14.10 -4.98
C GLY A 60 2.90 13.41 -4.85
N TRP A 61 3.60 13.15 -5.96
CA TRP A 61 4.95 12.59 -5.93
C TRP A 61 5.96 13.42 -5.10
N ASN A 62 5.75 14.73 -5.01
CA ASN A 62 6.58 15.60 -4.18
C ASN A 62 6.14 15.62 -2.70
N THR A 63 4.84 15.57 -2.41
CA THR A 63 4.32 15.59 -1.02
C THR A 63 4.44 14.25 -0.31
N LEU A 64 4.39 13.16 -1.07
CA LEU A 64 4.63 11.78 -0.63
C LEU A 64 6.13 11.42 -0.61
N SER A 65 7.00 12.26 -1.20
CA SER A 65 8.44 12.06 -1.07
C SER A 65 8.88 12.13 0.39
N ARG A 66 9.82 11.26 0.77
CA ARG A 66 10.60 11.31 2.01
C ARG A 66 12.08 11.22 1.68
N SER A 67 12.89 11.71 2.61
CA SER A 67 14.34 11.66 2.54
C SER A 67 14.95 11.97 3.90
N LEU A 68 16.22 11.60 4.09
CA LEU A 68 16.99 11.97 5.28
C LEU A 68 17.23 13.49 5.41
N SER A 69 16.94 14.27 4.36
CA SER A 69 17.00 15.73 4.43
C SER A 69 15.80 16.37 5.14
N ASP A 70 14.67 15.66 5.21
CA ASP A 70 13.44 16.09 5.87
C ASP A 70 13.31 15.42 7.25
N CYS A 71 13.14 16.22 8.30
CA CYS A 71 12.98 15.73 9.66
C CYS A 71 11.60 15.07 9.90
N ALA A 72 10.59 15.32 9.04
CA ALA A 72 9.29 14.65 9.15
C ALA A 72 9.39 13.12 8.93
N THR A 73 10.34 12.69 8.09
CA THR A 73 10.62 11.29 7.73
C THR A 73 10.79 10.37 8.94
N PHE A 74 11.40 10.83 10.02
CA PHE A 74 11.72 9.99 11.18
C PHE A 74 10.53 9.73 12.10
N SER A 75 9.46 10.53 12.01
CA SER A 75 8.29 10.42 12.87
C SER A 75 7.53 9.11 12.61
N ASP A 76 7.13 8.43 13.69
CA ASP A 76 6.23 7.28 13.65
C ASP A 76 4.96 7.63 14.41
N THR A 77 3.83 7.79 13.70
CA THR A 77 2.52 8.08 14.34
C THR A 77 1.83 6.80 14.85
N LYS A 78 2.37 5.63 14.52
CA LYS A 78 1.90 4.31 14.99
C LYS A 78 2.44 4.00 16.39
N LEU A 79 3.48 4.73 16.83
CA LEU A 79 4.19 4.49 18.09
C LEU A 79 4.37 5.78 18.90
N THR A 80 4.51 5.63 20.22
CA THR A 80 4.69 6.73 21.19
C THR A 80 6.15 7.04 21.53
N THR A 81 7.11 6.44 20.81
CA THR A 81 8.55 6.49 21.10
C THR A 81 9.24 7.67 20.41
N ALA A 82 10.30 8.20 21.03
CA ALA A 82 11.11 9.25 20.42
C ALA A 82 11.78 8.74 19.12
N PRO A 83 11.80 9.51 18.02
CA PRO A 83 12.30 9.05 16.73
C PRO A 83 13.73 8.50 16.78
N GLN A 84 13.91 7.31 16.20
CA GLN A 84 15.19 6.61 16.06
C GLN A 84 15.49 6.37 14.58
N LEU A 85 16.77 6.43 14.21
CA LEU A 85 17.30 5.98 12.92
C LEU A 85 18.35 4.88 13.15
N TYR A 86 18.16 3.74 12.49
CA TYR A 86 19.04 2.58 12.57
C TYR A 86 19.80 2.36 11.26
N LEU A 87 21.13 2.46 11.30
CA LEU A 87 22.01 2.05 10.20
C LEU A 87 22.26 0.53 10.24
N PRO A 88 22.61 -0.10 9.09
CA PRO A 88 23.11 -1.47 9.10
C PRO A 88 24.35 -1.61 10.00
N ALA A 89 24.55 -2.81 10.54
CA ALA A 89 25.54 -3.06 11.61
C ALA A 89 26.97 -2.60 11.25
N ASP A 90 27.43 -2.93 10.04
CA ASP A 90 28.78 -2.64 9.54
C ASP A 90 28.83 -1.40 8.63
N PHE A 91 27.78 -0.57 8.60
CA PHE A 91 27.71 0.59 7.71
C PHE A 91 28.43 1.82 8.30
N PRO A 92 29.40 2.42 7.59
CA PRO A 92 30.13 3.58 8.08
C PRO A 92 29.22 4.81 8.13
N MET A 93 28.94 5.33 9.33
CA MET A 93 28.00 6.44 9.53
C MET A 93 28.41 7.71 8.77
N PRO A 94 27.65 8.14 7.74
CA PRO A 94 27.98 9.31 6.94
C PRO A 94 27.93 10.61 7.77
N GLU A 95 28.74 11.60 7.41
CA GLU A 95 28.77 12.89 8.11
C GLU A 95 27.42 13.64 8.03
N SER A 96 26.71 13.50 6.90
CA SER A 96 25.35 14.00 6.72
C SER A 96 24.35 13.36 7.69
N VAL A 97 24.58 12.11 8.12
CA VAL A 97 23.73 11.37 9.08
C VAL A 97 24.00 11.81 10.52
N LYS A 98 25.26 12.03 10.91
CA LYS A 98 25.61 12.57 12.24
C LYS A 98 24.93 13.91 12.52
N GLN A 99 24.82 14.76 11.50
CA GLN A 99 24.17 16.06 11.59
C GLN A 99 22.65 15.95 11.89
N LEU A 100 22.02 14.79 11.63
CA LEU A 100 20.58 14.57 11.90
C LEU A 100 20.25 14.54 13.38
N GLU A 101 21.14 14.06 14.24
CA GLU A 101 20.90 14.00 15.70
C GLU A 101 20.62 15.41 16.25
N THR A 102 21.44 16.38 15.87
CA THR A 102 21.25 17.79 16.26
C THR A 102 20.13 18.46 15.47
N ARG A 103 20.07 18.26 14.14
CA ARG A 103 19.13 18.98 13.25
C ARG A 103 17.68 18.53 13.44
N CYS A 104 17.46 17.23 13.54
CA CYS A 104 16.13 16.60 13.60
C CYS A 104 15.76 16.06 14.99
N ARG A 105 16.66 16.15 15.98
CA ARG A 105 16.45 15.67 17.36
C ARG A 105 16.12 14.18 17.45
N ILE A 106 16.75 13.39 16.58
CA ILE A 106 16.64 11.93 16.54
C ILE A 106 17.84 11.29 17.25
N GLN A 107 17.74 10.02 17.61
CA GLN A 107 18.91 9.22 17.98
C GLN A 107 19.34 8.35 16.80
N VAL A 108 20.64 8.33 16.51
CA VAL A 108 21.21 7.49 15.46
C VAL A 108 21.94 6.30 16.09
N ARG A 109 21.63 5.09 15.62
CA ARG A 109 22.17 3.83 16.16
C ARG A 109 22.59 2.90 15.02
N SER A 110 23.57 2.03 15.25
CA SER A 110 23.78 0.86 14.39
C SER A 110 22.92 -0.30 14.88
N LEU A 111 22.39 -1.11 13.96
CA LEU A 111 21.82 -2.41 14.29
C LEU A 111 22.90 -3.32 14.91
N PRO A 112 22.56 -4.18 15.88
CA PRO A 112 23.46 -5.25 16.28
C PRO A 112 23.56 -6.30 15.14
N PRO A 113 24.73 -6.96 14.94
CA PRO A 113 24.87 -8.00 13.92
C PRO A 113 23.87 -9.17 14.05
N SER A 114 23.33 -9.42 15.24
CA SER A 114 22.28 -10.42 15.51
C SER A 114 20.86 -9.98 15.11
N ALA A 115 20.69 -8.76 14.62
CA ALA A 115 19.44 -8.18 14.13
C ALA A 115 19.64 -7.42 12.80
N SER A 116 20.73 -7.71 12.08
CA SER A 116 21.10 -6.96 10.86
C SER A 116 20.32 -7.37 9.62
N HIS A 117 19.68 -8.54 9.61
CA HIS A 117 18.99 -9.10 8.45
C HIS A 117 17.56 -9.54 8.78
N LEU A 118 16.71 -9.64 7.76
CA LEU A 118 15.36 -10.16 7.84
C LEU A 118 15.38 -11.59 8.40
N GLY A 119 14.55 -11.84 9.41
CA GLY A 119 14.48 -13.13 10.10
C GLY A 119 15.61 -13.39 11.12
N ALA A 120 16.51 -12.44 11.35
CA ALA A 120 17.57 -12.58 12.35
C ALA A 120 17.00 -12.73 13.78
N SER A 121 17.69 -13.53 14.61
CA SER A 121 17.17 -13.97 15.92
C SER A 121 16.86 -12.85 16.92
N ALA A 122 17.47 -11.67 16.78
CA ALA A 122 17.19 -10.51 17.62
C ALA A 122 16.39 -9.38 16.91
N ALA A 123 15.92 -9.60 15.67
CA ALA A 123 15.16 -8.60 14.90
C ALA A 123 13.92 -8.09 15.64
N GLN A 124 13.18 -8.99 16.30
CA GLN A 124 11.99 -8.67 17.10
C GLN A 124 12.29 -7.96 18.42
N SER A 125 13.55 -7.98 18.87
CA SER A 125 13.97 -7.49 20.20
C SER A 125 14.56 -6.08 20.18
N ILE A 126 14.48 -5.37 19.05
CA ILE A 126 15.01 -4.01 18.93
C ILE A 126 14.08 -3.02 19.64
N ASP A 127 14.52 -2.51 20.79
CA ASP A 127 13.87 -1.46 21.57
C ASP A 127 14.86 -0.30 21.86
N PRO A 128 14.45 0.98 21.70
CA PRO A 128 13.20 1.44 21.10
C PRO A 128 13.12 1.15 19.58
N PRO A 129 11.92 0.85 19.04
CA PRO A 129 11.72 0.70 17.60
C PRO A 129 12.05 1.97 16.82
N GLY A 130 12.45 1.82 15.55
CA GLY A 130 12.96 2.93 14.73
C GLY A 130 12.83 2.76 13.22
N LEU A 131 13.12 3.84 12.50
CA LEU A 131 13.28 3.84 11.05
C LEU A 131 14.61 3.18 10.66
N LEU A 132 14.62 2.39 9.60
CA LEU A 132 15.82 1.85 8.99
C LEU A 132 16.36 2.83 7.93
N TYR A 133 17.68 2.99 7.92
CA TYR A 133 18.36 3.88 6.99
C TYR A 133 18.18 3.43 5.54
N LEU A 134 17.71 4.35 4.70
CA LEU A 134 17.74 4.26 3.24
C LEU A 134 18.46 5.50 2.71
N GLU A 135 19.34 5.32 1.73
CA GLU A 135 20.21 6.39 1.23
C GLU A 135 19.46 7.40 0.35
N ASN A 136 18.60 6.92 -0.53
CA ASN A 136 17.98 7.70 -1.60
C ASN A 136 16.58 8.20 -1.23
N ARG A 137 16.04 9.11 -2.04
CA ARG A 137 14.65 9.55 -1.88
C ARG A 137 13.68 8.40 -2.16
N TYR A 138 12.56 8.39 -1.47
CA TYR A 138 11.49 7.43 -1.73
C TYR A 138 10.13 8.08 -1.59
N VAL A 139 9.11 7.45 -2.17
CA VAL A 139 7.71 7.86 -2.07
C VAL A 139 6.99 6.89 -1.12
N VAL A 140 6.20 7.44 -0.20
CA VAL A 140 5.40 6.65 0.76
C VAL A 140 3.99 6.39 0.22
N PRO A 141 3.27 5.38 0.74
CA PRO A 141 1.87 5.14 0.36
C PRO A 141 0.96 6.34 0.66
N GLY A 142 1.03 6.94 1.86
CA GLY A 142 0.33 8.18 2.17
C GLY A 142 -0.09 8.34 3.63
N GLY A 143 -0.66 9.51 3.97
CA GLY A 143 -1.22 9.80 5.29
C GLY A 143 -0.28 9.51 6.47
N ARG A 144 -0.57 8.43 7.22
CA ARG A 144 0.18 8.03 8.43
C ARG A 144 1.46 7.25 8.14
N PHE A 145 1.66 6.82 6.90
CA PHE A 145 2.82 6.03 6.47
C PHE A 145 3.98 6.97 6.13
N ASN A 146 5.13 6.79 6.79
CA ASN A 146 6.39 7.53 6.53
C ASN A 146 7.51 6.61 6.02
N GLU A 147 7.21 5.33 5.90
CA GLU A 147 8.10 4.26 5.48
C GLU A 147 7.98 4.01 3.97
N MET A 148 9.06 3.54 3.37
CA MET A 148 9.02 2.91 2.06
C MET A 148 8.44 1.51 2.24
N TYR A 149 7.33 1.20 1.58
CA TYR A 149 6.65 -0.11 1.62
C TYR A 149 7.01 -0.95 0.39
N GLY A 150 7.15 -2.26 0.58
CA GLY A 150 7.64 -3.21 -0.43
C GLY A 150 6.82 -3.20 -1.73
N TRP A 151 5.57 -3.68 -1.68
CA TRP A 151 4.77 -3.87 -2.90
C TRP A 151 4.09 -2.59 -3.41
N ASP A 152 3.70 -1.65 -2.53
CA ASP A 152 3.18 -0.33 -2.90
C ASP A 152 4.11 0.39 -3.87
N SER A 153 5.42 0.25 -3.64
CA SER A 153 6.47 0.87 -4.42
C SER A 153 6.50 0.39 -5.87
N TYR A 154 6.01 -0.80 -6.22
CA TYR A 154 5.90 -1.22 -7.62
C TYR A 154 4.91 -0.33 -8.39
N PHE A 155 3.70 -0.18 -7.86
CA PHE A 155 2.65 0.66 -8.46
C PHE A 155 3.05 2.14 -8.48
N ILE A 156 3.77 2.60 -7.46
CA ILE A 156 4.35 3.93 -7.43
C ILE A 156 5.45 4.08 -8.49
N VAL A 157 6.38 3.13 -8.63
CA VAL A 157 7.45 3.16 -9.64
C VAL A 157 6.87 3.19 -11.05
N VAL A 158 5.84 2.37 -11.34
CA VAL A 158 5.08 2.44 -12.61
C VAL A 158 4.53 3.85 -12.84
N GLY A 159 3.85 4.43 -11.85
CA GLY A 159 3.34 5.81 -11.91
C GLY A 159 4.40 6.89 -12.10
N LEU A 160 5.55 6.76 -11.43
CA LEU A 160 6.68 7.68 -11.55
C LEU A 160 7.31 7.61 -12.94
N LEU A 161 7.51 6.41 -13.49
CA LEU A 161 8.00 6.22 -14.86
C LEU A 161 7.01 6.83 -15.87
N ARG A 162 5.70 6.66 -15.65
CA ARG A 162 4.63 7.25 -16.48
C ARG A 162 4.57 8.78 -16.41
N ASP A 163 4.89 9.39 -15.27
CA ASP A 163 5.02 10.85 -15.06
C ASP A 163 6.44 11.38 -15.43
N GLY A 164 7.32 10.56 -16.02
CA GLY A 164 8.67 10.96 -16.45
C GLY A 164 9.69 11.15 -15.33
N ARG A 165 9.40 10.68 -14.11
CA ARG A 165 10.16 10.84 -12.86
C ARG A 165 11.18 9.70 -12.68
N LEU A 166 11.97 9.45 -13.72
CA LEU A 166 12.91 8.31 -13.81
C LEU A 166 14.00 8.35 -12.71
N ASP A 167 14.40 9.55 -12.29
CA ASP A 167 15.32 9.75 -11.16
C ASP A 167 14.75 9.18 -9.85
N LEU A 168 13.53 9.57 -9.49
CA LEU A 168 12.86 9.13 -8.27
C LEU A 168 12.47 7.65 -8.32
N ALA A 169 12.09 7.14 -9.50
CA ALA A 169 11.85 5.71 -9.71
C ALA A 169 13.12 4.87 -9.49
N ARG A 170 14.27 5.32 -10.02
CA ARG A 170 15.57 4.65 -9.85
C ARG A 170 16.08 4.77 -8.41
N ASP A 171 15.88 5.90 -7.74
CA ASP A 171 16.19 6.08 -6.31
C ASP A 171 15.42 5.07 -5.43
N MET A 172 14.13 4.84 -5.73
CA MET A 172 13.34 3.82 -5.03
C MET A 172 13.87 2.40 -5.27
N VAL A 173 14.19 2.03 -6.51
CA VAL A 173 14.80 0.71 -6.77
C VAL A 173 16.17 0.58 -6.09
N ASN A 174 16.99 1.64 -6.09
CA ASN A 174 18.27 1.65 -5.35
C ASN A 174 18.09 1.44 -3.84
N ASN A 175 17.01 1.95 -3.26
CA ASN A 175 16.70 1.70 -1.85
C ASN A 175 16.33 0.22 -1.59
N PHE A 176 15.58 -0.44 -2.46
CA PHE A 176 15.37 -1.90 -2.33
C PHE A 176 16.66 -2.70 -2.54
N LEU A 177 17.51 -2.31 -3.49
CA LEU A 177 18.83 -2.92 -3.64
C LEU A 177 19.67 -2.74 -2.36
N PHE A 178 19.57 -1.59 -1.69
CA PHE A 178 20.18 -1.35 -0.38
C PHE A 178 19.59 -2.24 0.72
N GLU A 179 18.26 -2.41 0.78
CA GLU A 179 17.61 -3.33 1.72
C GLU A 179 18.09 -4.78 1.50
N VAL A 180 18.15 -5.25 0.26
CA VAL A 180 18.63 -6.60 -0.05
C VAL A 180 20.12 -6.74 0.31
N GLU A 181 20.95 -5.74 0.02
CA GLU A 181 22.38 -5.74 0.34
C GLU A 181 22.62 -5.81 1.85
N HIS A 182 21.95 -4.95 2.63
CA HIS A 182 22.25 -4.70 4.04
C HIS A 182 21.27 -5.32 5.06
N TYR A 183 20.01 -5.51 4.70
CA TYR A 183 18.94 -6.12 5.50
C TYR A 183 18.52 -7.51 4.97
N GLY A 184 19.08 -7.97 3.85
CA GLY A 184 19.01 -9.36 3.38
C GLY A 184 17.95 -9.61 2.30
N ALA A 185 16.84 -8.88 2.33
CA ALA A 185 15.74 -8.93 1.37
C ALA A 185 14.95 -7.61 1.39
N VAL A 186 14.04 -7.42 0.45
CA VAL A 186 13.02 -6.35 0.50
C VAL A 186 12.16 -6.52 1.76
N LEU A 187 11.96 -5.44 2.52
CA LEU A 187 11.18 -5.45 3.75
C LEU A 187 9.70 -5.12 3.48
N ASN A 188 8.82 -5.49 4.42
CA ASN A 188 7.43 -5.01 4.42
C ASN A 188 7.38 -3.48 4.38
N ALA A 189 8.14 -2.84 5.27
CA ALA A 189 8.56 -1.46 5.14
C ALA A 189 9.86 -1.20 5.95
N ASN A 190 10.52 -0.06 5.76
CA ASN A 190 11.82 0.24 6.38
C ASN A 190 11.74 0.64 7.90
N ARG A 191 11.19 -0.22 8.76
CA ARG A 191 11.23 -0.09 10.24
C ARG A 191 11.78 -1.35 10.91
N THR A 192 12.35 -1.21 12.10
CA THR A 192 12.95 -2.33 12.85
C THR A 192 11.96 -3.47 13.12
N TYR A 193 10.68 -3.16 13.39
CA TYR A 193 9.63 -4.18 13.61
C TYR A 193 9.17 -4.92 12.33
N TYR A 194 9.66 -4.50 11.16
CA TYR A 194 9.47 -5.19 9.88
C TYR A 194 10.68 -6.04 9.46
N LEU A 195 11.79 -6.09 10.23
CA LEU A 195 12.93 -7.00 10.01
C LEU A 195 12.60 -8.50 10.21
N THR A 196 11.33 -8.88 10.07
CA THR A 196 10.81 -10.23 10.23
C THR A 196 9.92 -10.68 9.08
N ARG A 197 9.46 -9.77 8.22
CA ARG A 197 8.60 -10.07 7.05
C ARG A 197 8.91 -9.17 5.87
N SER A 198 8.71 -9.73 4.69
CA SER A 198 8.79 -9.03 3.41
C SER A 198 7.40 -8.49 3.01
N GLN A 199 7.19 -8.30 1.70
CA GLN A 199 5.91 -8.05 1.04
C GLN A 199 5.91 -8.72 -0.35
N PRO A 200 4.79 -8.76 -1.09
CA PRO A 200 4.72 -9.43 -2.40
C PRO A 200 5.86 -9.00 -3.35
N PRO A 201 6.66 -9.93 -3.90
CA PRO A 201 7.93 -9.58 -4.54
C PRO A 201 7.76 -9.06 -5.98
N PHE A 202 8.02 -7.76 -6.17
CA PHE A 202 8.00 -7.07 -7.47
C PHE A 202 9.37 -6.52 -7.92
N LEU A 203 10.44 -6.75 -7.16
CA LEU A 203 11.75 -6.10 -7.35
C LEU A 203 12.30 -6.25 -8.78
N THR A 204 12.24 -7.46 -9.34
CA THR A 204 12.72 -7.76 -10.70
C THR A 204 11.99 -6.94 -11.78
N SER A 205 10.67 -6.78 -11.64
CA SER A 205 9.85 -6.01 -12.58
C SER A 205 10.08 -4.50 -12.41
N MET A 206 10.36 -4.01 -11.20
CA MET A 206 10.79 -2.63 -11.00
C MET A 206 12.17 -2.34 -11.63
N ILE A 207 13.13 -3.29 -11.51
CA ILE A 207 14.45 -3.19 -12.15
C ILE A 207 14.32 -3.11 -13.67
N LEU A 208 13.54 -4.00 -14.29
CA LEU A 208 13.28 -3.98 -15.74
C LEU A 208 12.54 -2.71 -16.19
N GLY A 209 11.57 -2.22 -15.42
CA GLY A 209 10.86 -0.97 -15.72
C GLY A 209 11.79 0.25 -15.76
N VAL A 210 12.62 0.42 -14.73
CA VAL A 210 13.63 1.49 -14.67
C VAL A 210 14.67 1.32 -15.79
N TYR A 211 15.17 0.11 -16.02
CA TYR A 211 16.14 -0.16 -17.08
C TYR A 211 15.59 0.13 -18.48
N GLY A 212 14.34 -0.28 -18.75
CA GLY A 212 13.64 -0.02 -20.00
C GLY A 212 13.46 1.48 -20.26
N ALA A 213 13.09 2.25 -19.24
CA ALA A 213 12.99 3.70 -19.33
C ALA A 213 14.36 4.39 -19.54
N GLN A 214 15.41 3.92 -18.89
CA GLN A 214 16.79 4.39 -19.15
C GLN A 214 17.22 4.13 -20.60
N LYS A 215 16.98 2.93 -21.11
CA LYS A 215 17.28 2.55 -22.50
C LYS A 215 16.47 3.36 -23.51
N ALA A 216 15.19 3.62 -23.22
CA ALA A 216 14.35 4.51 -24.04
C ALA A 216 14.87 5.96 -24.07
N ALA A 217 15.54 6.41 -23.01
CA ALA A 217 16.21 7.70 -22.93
C ALA A 217 17.66 7.71 -23.50
N GLY A 218 18.19 6.57 -23.95
CA GLY A 218 19.57 6.44 -24.44
C GLY A 218 20.65 6.51 -23.35
N HIS A 219 20.28 6.13 -22.11
CA HIS A 219 21.13 6.17 -20.92
C HIS A 219 21.12 4.84 -20.16
N GLU A 220 21.08 3.71 -20.88
CA GLU A 220 21.15 2.38 -20.27
C GLU A 220 22.44 2.17 -19.46
N ASP A 221 22.29 1.63 -18.25
CA ASP A 221 23.39 1.41 -17.32
C ASP A 221 23.55 -0.08 -17.02
N HIS A 222 24.32 -0.75 -17.88
CA HIS A 222 24.62 -2.18 -17.74
C HIS A 222 25.32 -2.52 -16.40
N LYS A 223 26.07 -1.58 -15.80
CA LYS A 223 26.77 -1.82 -14.52
C LYS A 223 25.81 -1.79 -13.35
N TRP A 224 24.85 -0.89 -13.38
CA TRP A 224 23.74 -0.89 -12.43
C TRP A 224 22.87 -2.13 -12.61
N LEU A 225 22.54 -2.52 -13.85
CA LEU A 225 21.78 -3.74 -14.11
C LEU A 225 22.49 -4.99 -13.59
N GLU A 226 23.81 -5.09 -13.76
CA GLU A 226 24.63 -6.17 -13.18
C GLU A 226 24.51 -6.21 -11.65
N LYS A 227 24.72 -5.07 -10.95
CA LYS A 227 24.55 -5.04 -9.49
C LYS A 227 23.11 -5.40 -9.08
N ALA A 228 22.12 -4.88 -9.79
CA ALA A 228 20.71 -5.12 -9.54
C ALA A 228 20.34 -6.59 -9.73
N TYR A 229 20.88 -7.26 -10.74
CA TYR A 229 20.72 -8.70 -10.99
C TYR A 229 21.21 -9.53 -9.80
N GLN A 230 22.46 -9.35 -9.36
CA GLN A 230 23.05 -10.13 -8.26
C GLN A 230 22.25 -10.01 -6.96
N LEU A 231 21.70 -8.81 -6.69
CA LEU A 231 20.85 -8.57 -5.53
C LEU A 231 19.43 -9.12 -5.72
N ALA A 232 18.82 -9.00 -6.91
CA ALA A 232 17.51 -9.61 -7.17
C ALA A 232 17.53 -11.15 -7.08
N VAL A 233 18.65 -11.80 -7.44
CA VAL A 233 18.86 -13.23 -7.19
C VAL A 233 18.89 -13.55 -5.69
N LYS A 234 19.54 -12.70 -4.88
CA LYS A 234 19.55 -12.83 -3.40
C LYS A 234 18.14 -12.63 -2.82
N ASP A 235 17.39 -11.65 -3.29
CA ASP A 235 16.01 -11.37 -2.84
C ASP A 235 15.07 -12.54 -3.17
N HIS A 236 15.13 -13.06 -4.40
CA HIS A 236 14.37 -14.27 -4.80
C HIS A 236 14.68 -15.47 -3.91
N SER A 237 15.94 -15.61 -3.46
CA SER A 237 16.36 -16.75 -2.63
C SER A 237 15.64 -16.86 -1.28
N LEU A 238 15.11 -15.76 -0.73
CA LEU A 238 14.25 -15.76 0.47
C LEU A 238 13.04 -16.70 0.31
N TRP A 239 12.40 -16.62 -0.86
CA TRP A 239 11.09 -17.22 -1.09
C TRP A 239 11.12 -18.71 -1.45
N VAL A 240 12.32 -19.25 -1.71
CA VAL A 240 12.53 -20.64 -2.18
C VAL A 240 13.31 -21.49 -1.18
N VAL A 241 13.28 -21.11 0.10
CA VAL A 241 13.82 -21.85 1.24
C VAL A 241 12.78 -21.95 2.35
N GLU A 242 12.97 -22.88 3.30
CA GLU A 242 12.17 -22.89 4.53
C GLU A 242 12.46 -21.62 5.36
N PRO A 243 11.45 -20.98 5.98
CA PRO A 243 10.08 -21.45 6.15
C PRO A 243 9.12 -21.12 4.99
N HIS A 244 9.55 -20.37 3.97
CA HIS A 244 8.70 -19.90 2.86
C HIS A 244 8.29 -20.98 1.87
N LEU A 245 8.79 -22.22 1.95
CA LEU A 245 8.28 -23.34 1.15
C LEU A 245 6.92 -23.85 1.65
N ALA A 246 6.02 -24.15 0.72
CA ALA A 246 4.69 -24.70 0.99
C ALA A 246 4.73 -26.24 1.02
N GLY A 247 5.46 -26.80 1.99
CA GLY A 247 5.66 -28.25 2.11
C GLY A 247 6.30 -28.87 0.86
N SER A 248 5.82 -30.05 0.44
CA SER A 248 6.35 -30.77 -0.73
C SER A 248 5.71 -30.35 -2.07
N THR A 249 5.19 -29.12 -2.18
CA THR A 249 4.52 -28.65 -3.41
C THR A 249 5.44 -28.01 -4.44
N GLU A 250 6.70 -27.70 -4.07
CA GLU A 250 7.63 -26.87 -4.86
C GLU A 250 7.15 -25.42 -5.06
N LEU A 251 6.02 -25.06 -4.43
CA LEU A 251 5.48 -23.70 -4.33
C LEU A 251 5.93 -23.03 -3.03
N SER A 252 5.72 -21.72 -2.97
CA SER A 252 6.02 -20.89 -1.80
C SER A 252 4.74 -20.42 -1.08
N ARG A 253 4.88 -20.08 0.20
CA ARG A 253 3.88 -19.46 1.08
C ARG A 253 4.41 -18.13 1.64
N TYR A 254 3.51 -17.31 2.16
CA TYR A 254 3.90 -16.21 3.06
C TYR A 254 4.19 -16.77 4.46
N PHE A 255 5.24 -16.27 5.11
CA PHE A 255 5.66 -16.66 6.45
C PHE A 255 6.48 -15.56 7.14
N ASP A 256 5.90 -14.85 8.10
CA ASP A 256 6.65 -13.92 8.96
C ASP A 256 7.52 -14.73 9.96
N PHE A 257 8.82 -14.44 10.00
CA PHE A 257 9.75 -14.99 11.01
C PHE A 257 9.41 -14.52 12.44
N GLY A 258 8.56 -13.50 12.55
CA GLY A 258 8.06 -12.88 13.75
C GLY A 258 7.04 -13.74 14.50
N ASP A 259 7.08 -13.69 15.83
CA ASP A 259 6.18 -14.41 16.72
C ASP A 259 5.36 -13.44 17.57
N GLY A 260 4.28 -13.95 18.17
CA GLY A 260 3.34 -13.14 18.95
C GLY A 260 2.66 -12.03 18.12
N PRO A 261 1.97 -11.08 18.77
CA PRO A 261 1.23 -10.05 18.07
C PRO A 261 2.15 -9.11 17.30
N ALA A 262 1.73 -8.71 16.10
CA ALA A 262 2.37 -7.66 15.33
C ALA A 262 2.42 -6.33 16.13
N PRO A 263 3.61 -5.73 16.37
CA PRO A 263 3.75 -4.57 17.26
C PRO A 263 2.89 -3.35 16.88
N GLU A 264 2.65 -3.14 15.58
CA GLU A 264 1.83 -2.05 15.07
C GLU A 264 0.33 -2.20 15.37
N SER A 265 -0.14 -3.43 15.65
CA SER A 265 -1.54 -3.75 15.98
C SER A 265 -1.78 -3.88 17.49
N VAL A 266 -0.73 -4.03 18.32
CA VAL A 266 -0.88 -4.02 19.79
C VAL A 266 -1.26 -2.64 20.32
N LYS A 267 -0.89 -1.58 19.58
CA LYS A 267 -1.15 -0.17 19.93
C LYS A 267 -2.29 0.45 19.13
N ASP A 268 -3.10 -0.33 18.42
CA ASP A 268 -4.31 0.24 17.83
C ASP A 268 -5.31 0.67 18.91
N GLU A 269 -6.00 1.78 18.66
CA GLU A 269 -7.03 2.31 19.57
C GLU A 269 -8.35 1.52 19.45
N THR A 270 -8.43 0.59 18.49
CA THR A 270 -9.60 -0.24 18.19
C THR A 270 -9.66 -1.50 19.06
N GLY A 271 -8.51 -2.07 19.44
CA GLY A 271 -8.43 -3.32 20.19
C GLY A 271 -8.61 -4.53 19.28
N HIS A 272 -8.02 -4.52 18.08
CA HIS A 272 -8.21 -5.52 17.03
C HIS A 272 -8.19 -6.98 17.54
N TYR A 273 -7.14 -7.39 18.26
CA TYR A 273 -7.02 -8.76 18.77
C TYR A 273 -8.13 -9.16 19.77
N ARG A 274 -8.76 -8.20 20.47
CA ARG A 274 -9.94 -8.46 21.31
C ARG A 274 -11.18 -8.71 20.44
N GLU A 275 -11.33 -7.99 19.33
CA GLU A 275 -12.41 -8.19 18.38
C GLU A 275 -12.30 -9.57 17.70
N VAL A 276 -11.09 -9.98 17.32
CA VAL A 276 -10.81 -11.34 16.80
C VAL A 276 -11.25 -12.41 17.81
N VAL A 277 -10.86 -12.29 19.09
CA VAL A 277 -11.27 -13.23 20.14
C VAL A 277 -12.79 -13.25 20.31
N ALA A 278 -13.44 -12.08 20.29
CA ALA A 278 -14.90 -11.99 20.38
C ALA A 278 -15.59 -12.64 19.17
N TYR A 279 -15.05 -12.47 17.96
CA TYR A 279 -15.54 -13.09 16.75
C TYR A 279 -15.45 -14.61 16.81
N ILE A 280 -14.27 -15.18 17.10
CA ILE A 280 -14.08 -16.65 17.14
C ILE A 280 -15.00 -17.28 18.20
N LEU A 281 -15.15 -16.64 19.37
CA LEU A 281 -16.05 -17.13 20.42
C LEU A 281 -17.55 -17.02 20.08
N ALA A 282 -17.92 -16.15 19.13
CA ALA A 282 -19.29 -15.97 18.66
C ALA A 282 -19.67 -16.87 17.47
N HIS A 283 -18.68 -17.48 16.79
CA HIS A 283 -18.87 -18.31 15.59
C HIS A 283 -18.36 -19.75 15.83
N PRO A 284 -19.20 -20.68 16.32
CA PRO A 284 -18.78 -22.04 16.70
C PRO A 284 -18.30 -22.91 15.54
N ASP A 285 -18.57 -22.50 14.30
CA ASP A 285 -18.11 -23.09 13.04
C ASP A 285 -16.66 -22.73 12.69
N VAL A 286 -16.12 -21.66 13.29
CA VAL A 286 -14.70 -21.28 13.20
C VAL A 286 -13.87 -22.17 14.12
N ASP A 287 -12.65 -22.51 13.71
CA ASP A 287 -11.76 -23.32 14.54
C ASP A 287 -11.49 -22.67 15.90
N GLN A 288 -12.04 -23.30 16.94
CA GLN A 288 -11.91 -22.86 18.31
C GLN A 288 -10.49 -23.10 18.88
N SER A 289 -9.63 -23.86 18.20
CA SER A 289 -8.21 -24.03 18.59
C SER A 289 -7.41 -22.71 18.51
N LEU A 290 -7.89 -21.75 17.72
CA LEU A 290 -7.36 -20.39 17.61
C LEU A 290 -7.50 -19.59 18.93
N VAL A 291 -8.36 -20.00 19.87
CA VAL A 291 -8.55 -19.35 21.17
C VAL A 291 -8.23 -20.32 22.32
N VAL A 292 -7.17 -20.01 23.06
CA VAL A 292 -6.76 -20.73 24.27
C VAL A 292 -7.54 -20.22 25.48
N ARG A 293 -8.36 -21.10 26.09
CA ARG A 293 -9.04 -20.82 27.36
C ARG A 293 -8.16 -21.20 28.56
N LYS A 294 -8.07 -20.34 29.57
CA LYS A 294 -7.34 -20.56 30.82
C LYS A 294 -8.33 -20.82 31.97
N ALA A 295 -8.02 -21.81 32.80
CA ALA A 295 -8.76 -22.01 34.05
C ALA A 295 -8.33 -20.96 35.09
N SER A 296 -9.27 -20.47 35.89
CA SER A 296 -8.99 -19.48 36.95
C SER A 296 -7.92 -20.02 37.91
N GLY A 297 -6.86 -19.24 38.13
CA GLY A 297 -5.73 -19.60 39.00
C GLY A 297 -4.57 -20.37 38.33
N GLN A 298 -4.64 -20.72 37.04
CA GLN A 298 -3.48 -21.26 36.33
C GLN A 298 -2.47 -20.17 35.94
N THR A 299 -1.29 -20.19 36.57
CA THR A 299 -0.16 -19.36 36.18
C THR A 299 0.46 -19.87 34.86
N ALA A 300 0.44 -19.01 33.84
CA ALA A 300 1.27 -19.05 32.64
C ALA A 300 1.36 -20.40 31.88
N SER A 301 0.40 -20.63 30.98
CA SER A 301 0.81 -21.15 29.66
C SER A 301 1.56 -20.05 28.91
N SER A 302 2.51 -20.44 28.05
CA SER A 302 3.28 -19.52 27.20
C SER A 302 2.43 -18.98 26.05
N VAL A 303 1.44 -18.15 26.37
CA VAL A 303 0.66 -17.41 25.38
C VAL A 303 1.54 -16.32 24.79
N ALA A 304 1.60 -16.26 23.46
CA ALA A 304 2.47 -15.33 22.75
C ALA A 304 1.99 -13.85 22.77
N GLY A 305 0.82 -13.57 23.36
CA GLY A 305 0.21 -12.24 23.41
C GLY A 305 -0.78 -12.04 24.56
N SER A 306 -1.59 -10.99 24.46
CA SER A 306 -2.49 -10.52 25.51
C SER A 306 -3.54 -11.54 25.95
N THR A 307 -3.92 -11.49 27.23
CA THR A 307 -5.03 -12.28 27.79
C THR A 307 -6.22 -11.36 28.09
N TYR A 308 -7.42 -11.80 27.77
CA TYR A 308 -8.69 -11.09 27.92
C TYR A 308 -9.63 -11.89 28.82
N SER A 309 -10.40 -11.23 29.68
CA SER A 309 -11.39 -11.93 30.53
C SER A 309 -12.76 -11.98 29.86
N LEU A 310 -13.26 -13.20 29.63
CA LEU A 310 -14.64 -13.43 29.17
C LEU A 310 -15.59 -13.27 30.36
N GLN A 311 -16.60 -12.41 30.20
CA GLN A 311 -17.62 -12.15 31.22
C GLN A 311 -19.00 -12.61 30.73
N VAL A 312 -19.77 -13.25 31.61
CA VAL A 312 -21.19 -13.54 31.42
C VAL A 312 -21.96 -12.51 32.23
N CYS A 313 -22.80 -11.73 31.54
CA CYS A 313 -23.55 -10.63 32.15
C CYS A 313 -25.06 -10.88 32.13
N ASP A 314 -25.71 -10.67 33.28
CA ASP A 314 -27.17 -10.66 33.38
C ASP A 314 -27.73 -9.37 32.78
N VAL A 315 -28.19 -9.46 31.53
CA VAL A 315 -28.77 -8.33 30.79
C VAL A 315 -30.22 -8.09 31.23
N ALA A 316 -30.38 -7.47 32.40
CA ALA A 316 -31.67 -6.96 32.84
C ALA A 316 -32.22 -5.94 31.83
N ARG A 317 -33.54 -5.96 31.56
CA ARG A 317 -34.23 -4.96 30.72
C ARG A 317 -34.44 -3.63 31.45
N THR A 318 -33.41 -3.13 32.12
CA THR A 318 -33.42 -1.89 32.91
C THR A 318 -32.23 -1.01 32.55
N THR A 319 -32.23 0.25 32.99
CA THR A 319 -31.12 1.20 32.77
C THR A 319 -29.94 1.01 33.73
N ALA A 320 -29.92 -0.09 34.51
CA ALA A 320 -28.80 -0.42 35.38
C ALA A 320 -27.61 -0.95 34.56
N LYS A 321 -26.39 -0.83 35.11
CA LYS A 321 -25.24 -1.55 34.55
C LYS A 321 -25.49 -3.07 34.68
N PRO A 322 -25.18 -3.89 33.67
CA PRO A 322 -25.29 -5.34 33.78
C PRO A 322 -24.44 -5.86 34.93
N ASP A 323 -24.95 -6.83 35.68
CA ASP A 323 -24.13 -7.59 36.62
C ASP A 323 -23.35 -8.63 35.83
N CYS A 324 -22.03 -8.71 36.02
CA CYS A 324 -21.12 -9.46 35.15
C CYS A 324 -20.18 -10.33 35.98
N THR A 325 -20.21 -11.64 35.72
CA THR A 325 -19.32 -12.63 36.33
C THR A 325 -18.23 -13.03 35.34
N VAL A 326 -16.97 -13.15 35.79
CA VAL A 326 -15.88 -13.66 34.94
C VAL A 326 -16.05 -15.18 34.78
N ALA A 327 -16.22 -15.63 33.53
CA ALA A 327 -16.40 -17.04 33.21
C ALA A 327 -15.07 -17.76 32.94
N SER A 328 -14.16 -17.12 32.21
CA SER A 328 -12.82 -17.65 31.91
C SER A 328 -11.91 -16.57 31.36
N ASP A 329 -10.59 -16.70 31.54
CA ASP A 329 -9.63 -15.93 30.74
C ASP A 329 -9.36 -16.62 29.40
N VAL A 330 -9.17 -15.84 28.34
CA VAL A 330 -8.97 -16.29 26.96
C VAL A 330 -7.84 -15.52 26.29
N ALA A 331 -7.16 -16.15 25.33
CA ALA A 331 -6.16 -15.50 24.50
C ALA A 331 -6.05 -16.18 23.13
N LEU A 332 -5.42 -15.52 22.16
CA LEU A 332 -5.17 -16.09 20.84
C LEU A 332 -4.02 -17.10 20.89
N SER A 333 -4.09 -18.13 20.04
CA SER A 333 -3.04 -19.15 19.90
C SER A 333 -1.79 -18.58 19.22
N ALA A 334 -0.65 -19.27 19.37
CA ALA A 334 0.56 -18.92 18.64
C ALA A 334 0.41 -19.09 17.12
N ASP A 335 -0.42 -20.06 16.70
CA ASP A 335 -0.71 -20.32 15.29
C ASP A 335 -1.53 -19.19 14.66
N PHE A 336 -2.54 -18.66 15.37
CA PHE A 336 -3.26 -17.45 14.96
C PHE A 336 -2.30 -16.28 14.70
N TYR A 337 -1.37 -16.02 15.63
CA TYR A 337 -0.41 -14.93 15.48
C TYR A 337 0.55 -15.15 14.30
N LYS A 338 0.89 -16.39 13.96
CA LYS A 338 1.66 -16.70 12.75
C LYS A 338 0.83 -16.43 11.48
N GLY A 339 -0.46 -16.76 11.49
CA GLY A 339 -1.40 -16.44 10.41
C GLY A 339 -1.55 -14.94 10.16
N ASP A 340 -1.90 -14.17 11.19
CA ASP A 340 -2.00 -12.70 11.14
C ASP A 340 -0.73 -12.06 10.56
N ARG A 341 0.43 -12.43 11.09
CA ARG A 341 1.69 -11.88 10.64
C ARG A 341 2.04 -12.26 9.20
N SER A 342 1.72 -13.48 8.78
CA SER A 342 1.93 -13.93 7.40
C SER A 342 0.94 -13.28 6.42
N MET A 343 -0.27 -12.92 6.88
CA MET A 343 -1.21 -12.08 6.13
C MET A 343 -0.66 -10.67 5.91
N ARG A 344 0.05 -10.09 6.89
CA ARG A 344 0.77 -8.81 6.75
C ARG A 344 1.90 -8.89 5.73
N GLU A 345 2.60 -10.02 5.65
CA GLU A 345 3.56 -10.29 4.58
C GLU A 345 2.88 -10.44 3.21
N SER A 346 1.63 -10.93 3.16
CA SER A 346 0.87 -11.03 1.90
C SER A 346 0.37 -9.70 1.33
N GLY A 347 0.38 -8.62 2.12
CA GLY A 347 -0.19 -7.32 1.77
C GLY A 347 -1.71 -7.20 1.90
N TYR A 348 -2.43 -8.33 2.12
CA TYR A 348 -3.89 -8.39 2.21
C TYR A 348 -4.42 -8.35 3.66
N ASP A 349 -3.79 -7.59 4.58
CA ASP A 349 -4.23 -7.53 5.97
C ASP A 349 -5.35 -6.48 6.20
N ILE A 350 -6.58 -6.83 6.63
CA ILE A 350 -7.13 -8.17 6.87
C ILE A 350 -8.13 -8.57 5.78
N SER A 351 -8.05 -9.84 5.39
CA SER A 351 -8.99 -10.60 4.53
C SER A 351 -9.29 -11.95 5.19
N PHE A 352 -10.43 -12.54 4.86
CA PHE A 352 -10.84 -13.87 5.33
C PHE A 352 -10.48 -15.00 4.34
N ARG A 353 -9.75 -14.66 3.27
CA ARG A 353 -9.28 -15.58 2.22
C ARG A 353 -8.58 -16.84 2.73
N PHE A 354 -7.83 -16.72 3.83
CA PHE A 354 -7.10 -17.82 4.48
C PHE A 354 -7.74 -18.21 5.82
N GLY A 355 -9.07 -18.17 5.88
CA GLY A 355 -9.86 -18.30 7.11
C GLY A 355 -10.02 -16.95 7.84
N PRO A 356 -10.87 -16.88 8.88
CA PRO A 356 -11.21 -15.63 9.56
C PRO A 356 -9.98 -14.85 10.03
N TYR A 357 -9.94 -13.56 9.70
CA TYR A 357 -8.80 -12.67 9.95
C TYR A 357 -7.44 -13.21 9.46
N GLY A 358 -7.42 -14.03 8.40
CA GLY A 358 -6.20 -14.61 7.83
C GLY A 358 -5.47 -15.61 8.74
N ALA A 359 -6.16 -16.17 9.73
CA ALA A 359 -5.57 -17.04 10.76
C ALA A 359 -4.78 -18.25 10.21
N GLY A 360 -5.10 -18.74 9.01
CA GLY A 360 -4.41 -19.86 8.36
C GLY A 360 -3.40 -19.47 7.29
N THR A 361 -3.03 -18.19 7.11
CA THR A 361 -2.25 -17.74 5.93
C THR A 361 -0.97 -18.53 5.65
N HIS A 362 -0.23 -18.93 6.70
CA HIS A 362 0.98 -19.74 6.63
C HIS A 362 0.75 -21.23 6.29
N HIS A 363 -0.50 -21.67 6.14
CA HIS A 363 -0.89 -23.02 5.70
C HIS A 363 -1.19 -23.12 4.19
N PHE A 364 -1.20 -21.99 3.47
CA PHE A 364 -1.52 -21.95 2.04
C PHE A 364 -0.31 -21.65 1.15
N ALA A 365 -0.29 -22.22 -0.05
CA ALA A 365 0.47 -21.76 -1.20
C ALA A 365 -0.40 -20.79 -2.02
N PRO A 366 -0.17 -19.46 -1.98
CA PRO A 366 -1.04 -18.50 -2.63
C PRO A 366 -0.78 -18.40 -4.14
N VAL A 367 -1.84 -18.22 -4.93
CA VAL A 367 -1.73 -18.01 -6.38
C VAL A 367 -1.00 -16.71 -6.73
N CYS A 368 -1.21 -15.63 -5.95
CA CYS A 368 -0.51 -14.37 -6.18
C CYS A 368 1.01 -14.54 -6.00
N LEU A 369 1.47 -14.99 -4.83
CA LEU A 369 2.89 -15.17 -4.53
C LEU A 369 3.59 -16.03 -5.59
N ASN A 370 3.03 -17.18 -5.93
CA ASN A 370 3.66 -18.09 -6.88
C ASN A 370 3.64 -17.54 -8.32
N SER A 371 2.66 -16.71 -8.67
CA SER A 371 2.68 -15.98 -9.95
C SER A 371 3.75 -14.89 -9.98
N LEU A 372 3.97 -14.19 -8.86
CA LEU A 372 5.03 -13.19 -8.72
C LEU A 372 6.42 -13.85 -8.79
N LEU A 373 6.62 -14.99 -8.13
CA LEU A 373 7.90 -15.71 -8.19
C LEU A 373 8.21 -16.27 -9.57
N TYR A 374 7.20 -16.75 -10.31
CA TYR A 374 7.36 -17.10 -11.73
C TYR A 374 7.76 -15.87 -12.55
N LYS A 375 7.11 -14.71 -12.30
CA LYS A 375 7.49 -13.46 -12.96
C LYS A 375 8.93 -13.08 -12.65
N SER A 376 9.37 -13.17 -11.39
CA SER A 376 10.76 -12.94 -11.00
C SER A 376 11.73 -13.90 -11.69
N GLU A 377 11.39 -15.18 -11.82
CA GLU A 377 12.20 -16.14 -12.57
C GLU A 377 12.30 -15.77 -14.06
N THR A 378 11.21 -15.36 -14.71
CA THR A 378 11.24 -14.89 -16.11
C THR A 378 11.93 -13.54 -16.29
N ASP A 379 11.85 -12.65 -15.31
CA ASP A 379 12.54 -11.36 -15.34
C ASP A 379 14.05 -11.55 -15.16
N LEU A 380 14.47 -12.44 -14.25
CA LEU A 380 15.87 -12.80 -14.07
C LEU A 380 16.42 -13.48 -15.32
N GLU A 381 15.65 -14.34 -16.01
CA GLU A 381 15.98 -14.86 -17.33
C GLU A 381 16.19 -13.74 -18.37
N GLU A 382 15.31 -12.72 -18.42
CA GLU A 382 15.45 -11.58 -19.32
C GLU A 382 16.71 -10.74 -19.00
N ILE A 383 16.92 -10.41 -17.72
CA ILE A 383 18.10 -9.67 -17.26
C ILE A 383 19.39 -10.44 -17.60
N SER A 384 19.43 -11.75 -17.35
CA SER A 384 20.55 -12.62 -17.75
C SER A 384 20.82 -12.57 -19.25
N LYS A 385 19.77 -12.57 -20.10
CA LYS A 385 19.93 -12.42 -21.57
C LYS A 385 20.47 -11.05 -21.97
N ILE A 386 20.05 -9.97 -21.30
CA ILE A 386 20.54 -8.60 -21.55
C ILE A 386 22.03 -8.47 -21.17
N LEU A 387 22.44 -9.07 -20.05
CA LEU A 387 23.83 -9.07 -19.57
C LEU A 387 24.73 -10.07 -20.33
N GLY A 388 24.14 -11.06 -21.00
CA GLY A 388 24.85 -12.10 -21.76
C GLY A 388 25.18 -13.36 -20.96
N HIS A 389 24.60 -13.52 -19.76
CA HIS A 389 24.74 -14.69 -18.88
C HIS A 389 23.83 -15.84 -19.37
N LYS A 390 24.33 -16.64 -20.32
CA LYS A 390 23.53 -17.69 -20.97
C LYS A 390 23.17 -18.82 -20.03
N GLU A 391 24.14 -19.28 -19.25
CA GLU A 391 23.99 -20.38 -18.29
C GLU A 391 23.00 -20.02 -17.18
N ASP A 392 22.96 -18.75 -16.77
CA ASP A 392 21.97 -18.24 -15.81
C ASP A 392 20.57 -18.17 -16.45
N ALA A 393 20.46 -17.65 -17.68
CA ALA A 393 19.17 -17.59 -18.39
C ALA A 393 18.55 -18.99 -18.56
N GLU A 394 19.35 -20.00 -18.92
CA GLU A 394 18.88 -21.40 -19.02
C GLU A 394 18.42 -21.96 -17.66
N GLN A 395 19.09 -21.60 -16.56
CA GLN A 395 18.69 -22.00 -15.20
C GLN A 395 17.39 -21.30 -14.75
N TRP A 396 17.24 -20.01 -15.03
CA TRP A 396 16.03 -19.25 -14.70
C TRP A 396 14.82 -19.71 -15.52
N GLN A 397 15.00 -19.97 -16.81
CA GLN A 397 13.98 -20.56 -17.67
C GLN A 397 13.50 -21.91 -17.10
N LYS A 398 14.43 -22.77 -16.68
CA LYS A 398 14.10 -24.07 -16.09
C LYS A 398 13.28 -23.91 -14.80
N ARG A 399 13.69 -23.01 -13.88
CA ARG A 399 12.96 -22.73 -12.63
C ARG A 399 11.54 -22.23 -12.90
N ALA A 400 11.38 -21.32 -13.85
CA ALA A 400 10.09 -20.79 -14.25
C ALA A 400 9.15 -21.91 -14.76
N GLU A 401 9.64 -22.81 -15.63
CA GLU A 401 8.83 -23.93 -16.12
C GLU A 401 8.51 -24.97 -15.02
N GLU A 402 9.43 -25.23 -14.08
CA GLU A 402 9.17 -26.07 -12.89
C GLU A 402 8.06 -25.45 -12.00
N ARG A 403 8.15 -24.15 -11.68
CA ARG A 403 7.11 -23.45 -10.90
C ARG A 403 5.78 -23.39 -11.63
N LYS A 404 5.78 -23.13 -12.93
CA LYS A 404 4.58 -23.14 -13.78
C LYS A 404 3.92 -24.52 -13.76
N ALA A 405 4.67 -25.61 -13.85
CA ALA A 405 4.13 -26.96 -13.70
C ALA A 405 3.49 -27.18 -12.32
N ALA A 406 4.12 -26.69 -11.23
CA ALA A 406 3.55 -26.76 -9.89
C ALA A 406 2.26 -25.92 -9.75
N ILE A 407 2.21 -24.70 -10.29
CA ILE A 407 1.01 -23.84 -10.31
C ILE A 407 -0.14 -24.53 -11.08
N GLN A 408 0.17 -25.09 -12.25
CA GLN A 408 -0.79 -25.84 -13.08
C GLN A 408 -1.30 -27.12 -12.37
N LYS A 409 -0.49 -27.75 -11.51
CA LYS A 409 -0.84 -28.94 -10.75
C LYS A 409 -1.69 -28.65 -9.52
N TYR A 410 -1.31 -27.66 -8.70
CA TYR A 410 -1.91 -27.43 -7.39
C TYR A 410 -2.91 -26.27 -7.37
N LEU A 411 -2.73 -25.23 -8.19
CA LEU A 411 -3.50 -23.99 -8.09
C LEU A 411 -4.57 -23.86 -9.18
N TRP A 412 -4.40 -24.45 -10.36
CA TRP A 412 -5.48 -24.48 -11.37
C TRP A 412 -6.59 -25.45 -10.98
N ASN A 413 -7.83 -24.97 -10.91
CA ASN A 413 -9.02 -25.80 -10.74
C ASN A 413 -9.81 -25.88 -12.06
N SER A 414 -9.58 -26.94 -12.83
CA SER A 414 -10.21 -27.15 -14.15
C SER A 414 -11.73 -27.32 -14.12
N ARG A 415 -12.34 -27.66 -12.96
CA ARG A 415 -13.80 -27.81 -12.83
C ARG A 415 -14.48 -26.45 -12.60
N ARG A 416 -13.84 -25.56 -11.84
CA ARG A 416 -14.31 -24.19 -11.58
C ARG A 416 -13.91 -23.24 -12.71
N GLY A 417 -12.77 -23.48 -13.37
CA GLY A 417 -12.21 -22.57 -14.36
C GLY A 417 -11.48 -21.37 -13.73
N LEU A 418 -10.87 -21.57 -12.56
CA LEU A 418 -10.20 -20.55 -11.75
C LEU A 418 -8.83 -21.04 -11.29
N PHE A 419 -7.91 -20.11 -11.00
CA PHE A 419 -6.76 -20.40 -10.17
C PHE A 419 -7.10 -20.05 -8.72
N VAL A 420 -6.81 -20.97 -7.81
CA VAL A 420 -7.15 -20.87 -6.38
C VAL A 420 -5.91 -21.18 -5.54
N ASP A 421 -5.92 -20.72 -4.29
CA ASP A 421 -4.85 -21.07 -3.35
C ASP A 421 -4.92 -22.54 -2.94
N TYR A 422 -3.80 -23.12 -2.51
CA TYR A 422 -3.73 -24.52 -2.08
C TYR A 422 -3.31 -24.63 -0.62
N ASP A 423 -4.21 -25.16 0.22
CA ASP A 423 -3.91 -25.57 1.59
C ASP A 423 -3.04 -26.83 1.53
N PHE A 424 -1.75 -26.68 1.82
CA PHE A 424 -0.81 -27.80 1.76
C PHE A 424 -0.78 -28.62 3.06
N VAL A 425 -1.42 -28.14 4.13
CA VAL A 425 -1.58 -28.85 5.41
C VAL A 425 -2.70 -29.88 5.28
N HIS A 426 -3.85 -29.47 4.75
CA HIS A 426 -5.01 -30.34 4.48
C HIS A 426 -5.01 -30.95 3.07
N GLN A 427 -4.02 -30.62 2.25
CA GLN A 427 -3.82 -31.09 0.87
C GLN A 427 -5.01 -30.78 -0.07
N ALA A 428 -5.63 -29.61 0.11
CA ALA A 428 -6.87 -29.22 -0.54
C ALA A 428 -6.76 -27.88 -1.29
N GLN A 429 -7.45 -27.77 -2.43
CA GLN A 429 -7.64 -26.48 -3.09
C GLN A 429 -8.67 -25.64 -2.32
N SER A 430 -8.38 -24.35 -2.13
CA SER A 430 -9.26 -23.41 -1.44
C SER A 430 -10.61 -23.26 -2.15
N SER A 431 -11.69 -23.19 -1.37
CA SER A 431 -13.02 -22.83 -1.86
C SER A 431 -13.22 -21.33 -2.03
N TYR A 432 -12.35 -20.48 -1.47
CA TYR A 432 -12.50 -19.02 -1.49
C TYR A 432 -12.21 -18.45 -2.88
N ASP A 433 -13.16 -17.72 -3.46
CA ASP A 433 -12.95 -17.02 -4.72
C ASP A 433 -12.31 -15.65 -4.45
N TYR A 434 -11.17 -15.37 -5.09
CA TYR A 434 -10.39 -14.15 -4.83
C TYR A 434 -9.80 -13.58 -6.13
N VAL A 435 -9.77 -12.24 -6.24
CA VAL A 435 -9.37 -11.52 -7.45
C VAL A 435 -7.94 -11.85 -7.92
N THR A 436 -7.08 -12.33 -7.02
CA THR A 436 -5.73 -12.79 -7.38
C THR A 436 -5.70 -13.97 -8.36
N THR A 437 -6.85 -14.59 -8.65
CA THR A 437 -6.98 -15.54 -9.78
C THR A 437 -6.54 -14.97 -11.14
N PHE A 438 -6.42 -13.64 -11.28
CA PHE A 438 -5.91 -12.99 -12.50
C PHE A 438 -4.38 -12.81 -12.53
N PHE A 439 -3.65 -12.99 -11.42
CA PHE A 439 -2.18 -12.90 -11.38
C PHE A 439 -1.48 -13.87 -12.38
N PRO A 440 -1.96 -15.11 -12.61
CA PRO A 440 -1.43 -15.99 -13.66
C PRO A 440 -1.58 -15.45 -15.09
N LEU A 441 -2.52 -14.53 -15.35
CA LEU A 441 -2.58 -13.81 -16.63
C LEU A 441 -1.46 -12.79 -16.70
N TRP A 442 -1.36 -11.90 -15.71
CA TRP A 442 -0.30 -10.90 -15.64
C TRP A 442 1.10 -11.51 -15.78
N ALA A 443 1.37 -12.58 -15.03
CA ALA A 443 2.64 -13.31 -15.08
C ALA A 443 2.88 -14.01 -16.44
N GLY A 444 1.83 -14.40 -17.17
CA GLY A 444 1.97 -15.15 -18.44
C GLY A 444 2.03 -16.67 -18.26
N ILE A 445 1.37 -17.20 -17.23
CA ILE A 445 1.40 -18.61 -16.80
C ILE A 445 0.25 -19.42 -17.42
N ALA A 446 -0.91 -18.78 -17.59
CA ALA A 446 -2.12 -19.41 -18.07
C ALA A 446 -2.02 -19.85 -19.54
N THR A 447 -2.84 -20.83 -19.94
CA THR A 447 -3.09 -21.10 -21.37
C THR A 447 -4.20 -20.16 -21.90
N PRO A 448 -4.33 -19.97 -23.22
CA PRO A 448 -5.46 -19.22 -23.80
C PRO A 448 -6.84 -19.72 -23.34
N GLU A 449 -6.99 -21.04 -23.17
CA GLU A 449 -8.23 -21.67 -22.69
C GLU A 449 -8.49 -21.34 -21.22
N GLN A 450 -7.45 -21.27 -20.39
CA GLN A 450 -7.55 -20.86 -18.99
C GLN A 450 -7.91 -19.37 -18.89
N ALA A 451 -7.28 -18.51 -19.70
CA ALA A 451 -7.64 -17.10 -19.76
C ALA A 451 -9.10 -16.89 -20.19
N GLN A 452 -9.55 -17.63 -21.21
CA GLN A 452 -10.95 -17.62 -21.64
C GLN A 452 -11.92 -18.17 -20.57
N ALA A 453 -11.46 -19.03 -19.66
CA ALA A 453 -12.24 -19.46 -18.50
C ALA A 453 -12.29 -18.38 -17.40
N LEU A 454 -11.15 -17.74 -17.08
CA LEU A 454 -11.08 -16.65 -16.10
C LEU A 454 -11.94 -15.44 -16.50
N VAL A 455 -12.01 -15.10 -17.79
CA VAL A 455 -12.89 -14.04 -18.32
C VAL A 455 -14.37 -14.30 -17.99
N LYS A 456 -14.80 -15.56 -17.89
CA LYS A 456 -16.18 -15.91 -17.50
C LYS A 456 -16.47 -15.68 -16.01
N HIS A 457 -15.42 -15.47 -15.21
CA HIS A 457 -15.50 -15.15 -13.79
C HIS A 457 -15.35 -13.65 -13.49
N LEU A 458 -15.15 -12.79 -14.49
CA LEU A 458 -15.22 -11.34 -14.27
C LEU A 458 -16.53 -10.92 -13.56
N PRO A 459 -17.74 -11.42 -13.91
CA PRO A 459 -18.97 -11.10 -13.19
C PRO A 459 -19.02 -11.54 -11.71
N THR A 460 -18.09 -12.37 -11.24
CA THR A 460 -17.95 -12.74 -9.82
C THR A 460 -17.33 -11.62 -9.00
N PHE A 461 -16.43 -10.84 -9.60
CA PHE A 461 -15.66 -9.78 -8.94
C PHE A 461 -16.08 -8.38 -9.39
N GLU A 462 -16.66 -8.24 -10.58
CA GLU A 462 -16.94 -6.93 -11.16
C GLU A 462 -18.18 -6.29 -10.54
N GLN A 463 -17.98 -5.08 -10.02
CA GLN A 463 -19.00 -4.19 -9.48
C GLN A 463 -18.94 -2.83 -10.22
N PRO A 464 -19.94 -1.95 -10.07
CA PRO A 464 -19.98 -0.67 -10.81
C PRO A 464 -18.75 0.24 -10.64
N GLY A 465 -17.88 0.01 -9.66
CA GLY A 465 -16.64 0.78 -9.43
C GLY A 465 -15.34 -0.01 -9.56
N GLY A 466 -15.36 -1.17 -10.21
CA GLY A 466 -14.17 -2.02 -10.43
C GLY A 466 -14.33 -3.43 -9.86
N LEU A 467 -13.22 -4.17 -9.80
CA LEU A 467 -13.15 -5.53 -9.26
C LEU A 467 -13.04 -5.49 -7.73
N VAL A 468 -13.99 -6.12 -7.04
CA VAL A 468 -13.88 -6.41 -5.59
C VAL A 468 -12.86 -7.52 -5.33
N MET A 469 -12.24 -7.48 -4.15
CA MET A 469 -11.24 -8.47 -3.75
C MET A 469 -11.78 -9.90 -3.70
N SER A 470 -13.02 -10.06 -3.23
CA SER A 470 -13.73 -11.32 -3.11
C SER A 470 -15.25 -11.08 -3.18
N PRO A 471 -16.08 -12.10 -3.45
CA PRO A 471 -17.54 -12.01 -3.37
C PRO A 471 -18.06 -12.19 -1.92
N HIS A 472 -17.20 -12.11 -0.90
CA HIS A 472 -17.52 -12.49 0.48
C HIS A 472 -17.61 -11.27 1.40
N GLU A 473 -18.79 -11.01 1.96
CA GLU A 473 -19.03 -9.95 2.96
C GLU A 473 -18.47 -10.35 4.34
N THR A 474 -17.22 -9.97 4.61
CA THR A 474 -16.50 -10.34 5.86
C THR A 474 -16.31 -9.17 6.82
N GLY A 475 -16.52 -7.94 6.34
CA GLY A 475 -16.19 -6.71 7.08
C GLY A 475 -14.70 -6.34 7.04
N GLY A 476 -13.85 -7.21 6.50
CA GLY A 476 -12.43 -6.95 6.24
C GLY A 476 -12.23 -5.93 5.12
N GLN A 477 -11.10 -5.22 5.15
CA GLN A 477 -10.81 -4.21 4.13
C GLN A 477 -10.38 -4.80 2.78
N TRP A 478 -9.81 -6.01 2.78
CA TRP A 478 -9.39 -6.74 1.58
C TRP A 478 -10.40 -7.82 1.18
N ASP A 479 -11.70 -7.50 1.27
CA ASP A 479 -12.83 -8.35 0.89
C ASP A 479 -13.96 -7.47 0.31
N PHE A 480 -15.12 -8.07 -0.01
CA PHE A 480 -16.30 -7.32 -0.43
C PHE A 480 -16.68 -6.24 0.59
N PRO A 481 -17.04 -5.00 0.17
CA PRO A 481 -17.28 -4.52 -1.19
C PRO A 481 -16.11 -3.74 -1.80
N TYR A 482 -14.87 -3.91 -1.32
CA TYR A 482 -13.78 -2.99 -1.64
C TYR A 482 -13.00 -3.39 -2.91
N ALA A 483 -12.69 -2.38 -3.72
CA ALA A 483 -11.73 -2.44 -4.81
C ALA A 483 -10.46 -1.67 -4.43
N TRP A 484 -9.32 -2.28 -4.73
CA TRP A 484 -7.98 -1.73 -4.48
C TRP A 484 -7.24 -1.62 -5.79
N ALA A 485 -6.55 -0.48 -6.00
CA ALA A 485 -5.90 -0.15 -7.26
C ALA A 485 -4.88 -1.22 -7.76
N PRO A 486 -4.02 -1.81 -6.89
CA PRO A 486 -3.09 -2.87 -7.27
C PRO A 486 -3.72 -3.99 -8.11
N ASP A 487 -4.78 -4.62 -7.59
CA ASP A 487 -5.41 -5.77 -8.22
C ASP A 487 -6.22 -5.41 -9.47
N GLN A 488 -6.63 -4.14 -9.64
CA GLN A 488 -7.20 -3.66 -10.92
C GLN A 488 -6.14 -3.69 -12.02
N LEU A 489 -4.96 -3.12 -11.76
CA LEU A 489 -3.88 -3.06 -12.75
C LEU A 489 -3.40 -4.46 -13.13
N ILE A 490 -3.16 -5.33 -12.15
CA ILE A 490 -2.73 -6.70 -12.38
C ILE A 490 -3.76 -7.49 -13.19
N ALA A 491 -5.06 -7.31 -12.91
CA ALA A 491 -6.12 -7.95 -13.70
C ALA A 491 -6.19 -7.41 -15.14
N ASP A 492 -6.17 -6.09 -15.33
CA ASP A 492 -6.30 -5.45 -16.64
C ASP A 492 -5.09 -5.71 -17.54
N GLU A 493 -3.86 -5.55 -17.04
CA GLU A 493 -2.64 -5.93 -17.77
C GLU A 493 -2.66 -7.42 -18.14
N GLY A 494 -3.13 -8.28 -17.23
CA GLY A 494 -3.32 -9.71 -17.48
C GLY A 494 -4.33 -9.99 -18.59
N LEU A 495 -5.49 -9.36 -18.58
CA LEU A 495 -6.51 -9.47 -19.62
C LEU A 495 -5.97 -9.00 -20.99
N ARG A 496 -5.30 -7.84 -21.04
CA ARG A 496 -4.65 -7.28 -22.24
C ARG A 496 -3.61 -8.24 -22.82
N LYS A 497 -2.77 -8.84 -21.97
CA LYS A 497 -1.73 -9.82 -22.36
C LYS A 497 -2.28 -11.07 -23.05
N TYR A 498 -3.55 -11.42 -22.82
CA TYR A 498 -4.24 -12.54 -23.48
C TYR A 498 -5.25 -12.09 -24.56
N GLY A 499 -5.26 -10.81 -24.92
CA GLY A 499 -6.09 -10.25 -26.00
C GLY A 499 -7.51 -9.84 -25.58
N PHE A 500 -7.87 -9.93 -24.30
CA PHE A 500 -9.16 -9.52 -23.74
C PHE A 500 -9.21 -8.01 -23.49
N ASN A 501 -8.83 -7.24 -24.52
CA ASN A 501 -8.71 -5.78 -24.42
C ASN A 501 -10.05 -5.11 -24.12
N LYS A 502 -11.18 -5.62 -24.63
CA LYS A 502 -12.51 -5.04 -24.38
C LYS A 502 -12.95 -5.21 -22.94
N GLU A 503 -12.63 -6.35 -22.36
CA GLU A 503 -12.89 -6.68 -20.97
C GLU A 503 -12.05 -5.79 -20.05
N ALA A 504 -10.75 -5.64 -20.35
CA ALA A 504 -9.84 -4.75 -19.64
C ALA A 504 -10.26 -3.27 -19.77
N ASP A 505 -10.51 -2.77 -20.98
CA ASP A 505 -10.91 -1.38 -21.24
C ASP A 505 -12.14 -0.97 -20.41
N ARG A 506 -13.08 -1.89 -20.24
CA ARG A 506 -14.29 -1.70 -19.43
C ARG A 506 -13.98 -1.68 -17.93
N VAL A 507 -13.20 -2.64 -17.42
CA VAL A 507 -12.82 -2.68 -16.00
C VAL A 507 -11.95 -1.46 -15.63
N SER A 508 -10.95 -1.15 -16.46
CA SER A 508 -10.15 0.08 -16.36
C SER A 508 -11.04 1.33 -16.33
N TYR A 509 -12.05 1.42 -17.21
CA TYR A 509 -12.97 2.55 -17.26
C TYR A 509 -13.79 2.72 -15.98
N GLU A 510 -14.38 1.65 -15.46
CA GLU A 510 -15.25 1.74 -14.28
C GLU A 510 -14.46 2.12 -13.02
N PHE A 511 -13.24 1.59 -12.85
CA PHE A 511 -12.36 2.01 -11.76
C PHE A 511 -11.87 3.47 -11.92
N LEU A 512 -11.35 3.85 -13.09
CA LEU A 512 -10.89 5.22 -13.37
C LEU A 512 -12.02 6.25 -13.21
N SER A 513 -13.23 5.93 -13.67
CA SER A 513 -14.40 6.81 -13.52
C SER A 513 -14.82 6.95 -12.06
N THR A 514 -14.71 5.90 -11.25
CA THR A 514 -14.96 5.94 -9.81
C THR A 514 -13.95 6.84 -9.09
N VAL A 515 -12.66 6.71 -9.39
CA VAL A 515 -11.61 7.58 -8.82
C VAL A 515 -11.86 9.03 -9.23
N ALA A 516 -12.13 9.30 -10.50
CA ALA A 516 -12.36 10.66 -11.01
C ALA A 516 -13.65 11.30 -10.45
N GLU A 517 -14.73 10.52 -10.32
CA GLU A 517 -16.00 10.95 -9.73
C GLU A 517 -15.86 11.36 -8.26
N ASN A 518 -15.10 10.60 -7.47
CA ASN A 518 -14.81 10.95 -6.08
C ASN A 518 -13.87 12.16 -5.98
N PHE A 519 -12.83 12.21 -6.82
CA PHE A 519 -11.93 13.36 -6.88
C PHE A 519 -12.67 14.67 -7.19
N ARG A 520 -13.69 14.62 -8.05
CA ARG A 520 -14.54 15.77 -8.35
C ARG A 520 -15.38 16.25 -7.15
N GLN A 521 -15.68 15.36 -6.19
CA GLN A 521 -16.47 15.69 -4.99
C GLN A 521 -15.63 16.37 -3.91
N ASP A 522 -14.41 15.88 -3.63
CA ASP A 522 -13.60 16.35 -2.49
C ASP A 522 -12.18 16.83 -2.82
N GLY A 523 -11.73 16.70 -4.08
CA GLY A 523 -10.41 17.08 -4.54
C GLY A 523 -9.28 16.11 -4.16
N THR A 524 -9.60 14.86 -3.80
CA THR A 524 -8.62 13.88 -3.29
C THR A 524 -8.67 12.51 -3.98
N ILE A 525 -7.54 11.81 -3.94
CA ILE A 525 -7.42 10.38 -4.28
C ILE A 525 -7.28 9.59 -2.98
N ARG A 526 -7.80 8.36 -2.94
CA ARG A 526 -7.88 7.52 -1.74
C ARG A 526 -7.17 6.17 -1.88
N GLU A 527 -6.92 5.53 -0.74
CA GLU A 527 -6.30 4.20 -0.60
C GLU A 527 -7.14 3.11 -1.28
N LYS A 528 -8.45 3.10 -0.99
CA LYS A 528 -9.42 2.09 -1.43
C LYS A 528 -10.78 2.73 -1.74
N TYR A 529 -11.60 2.03 -2.52
CA TYR A 529 -12.94 2.47 -2.91
C TYR A 529 -13.96 1.34 -2.69
N ASN A 530 -15.17 1.69 -2.28
CA ASN A 530 -16.31 0.76 -2.30
C ASN A 530 -16.79 0.62 -3.75
N ALA A 531 -16.61 -0.56 -4.34
CA ALA A 531 -16.90 -0.82 -5.74
C ALA A 531 -18.41 -0.95 -6.03
N VAL A 532 -19.23 -1.22 -5.03
CA VAL A 532 -20.69 -1.32 -5.17
C VAL A 532 -21.32 0.07 -5.24
N THR A 533 -20.94 0.96 -4.32
CA THR A 533 -21.48 2.32 -4.22
C THR A 533 -20.69 3.35 -5.02
N ARG A 534 -19.56 2.96 -5.63
CA ARG A 534 -18.59 3.85 -6.32
C ARG A 534 -18.09 4.99 -5.41
N SER A 535 -17.95 4.75 -4.11
CA SER A 535 -17.62 5.79 -3.12
C SER A 535 -16.29 5.55 -2.42
N SER A 536 -15.63 6.65 -2.04
CA SER A 536 -14.51 6.68 -1.10
C SER A 536 -14.94 6.45 0.37
N GLU A 537 -16.24 6.48 0.67
CA GLU A 537 -16.76 6.08 1.97
C GLU A 537 -16.54 4.58 2.22
N THR A 538 -15.96 4.25 3.37
CA THR A 538 -15.65 2.87 3.79
C THR A 538 -16.26 2.57 5.15
N GLN A 539 -16.86 1.39 5.29
CA GLN A 539 -17.40 0.85 6.53
C GLN A 539 -16.70 -0.48 6.84
N VAL A 540 -15.37 -0.44 6.99
CA VAL A 540 -14.60 -1.60 7.46
C VAL A 540 -14.98 -1.84 8.91
N THR A 541 -15.33 -3.08 9.25
CA THR A 541 -15.76 -3.49 10.60
C THR A 541 -14.84 -4.54 11.21
N ALA A 542 -13.84 -5.00 10.46
CA ALA A 542 -12.79 -5.89 10.93
C ALA A 542 -11.41 -5.34 10.54
N GLY A 543 -10.61 -4.93 11.52
CA GLY A 543 -9.24 -4.46 11.32
C GLY A 543 -9.11 -2.94 11.18
N TYR A 544 -8.52 -2.46 10.08
CA TYR A 544 -8.16 -1.05 9.92
C TYR A 544 -9.28 -0.21 9.30
N HIS A 545 -9.88 0.68 10.09
CA HIS A 545 -11.11 1.40 9.72
C HIS A 545 -10.94 2.69 8.89
N MET A 546 -9.70 3.16 8.66
CA MET A 546 -9.47 4.43 7.95
C MET A 546 -9.41 4.24 6.44
N ASN A 547 -9.68 5.30 5.68
CA ASN A 547 -9.37 5.40 4.25
C ASN A 547 -8.47 6.63 4.00
N ILE A 548 -7.22 6.39 3.62
CA ILE A 548 -6.16 7.40 3.59
C ILE A 548 -6.16 8.25 2.32
N VAL A 549 -5.86 9.55 2.45
CA VAL A 549 -5.76 10.53 1.36
C VAL A 549 -4.38 10.52 0.70
N GLY A 550 -4.37 10.69 -0.63
CA GLY A 550 -3.19 10.94 -1.46
C GLY A 550 -2.47 9.69 -1.93
N PHE A 551 -3.15 8.55 -2.02
CA PHE A 551 -2.48 7.25 -1.96
C PHE A 551 -1.61 6.89 -3.17
N GLY A 552 -0.37 6.47 -2.91
CA GLY A 552 0.70 6.26 -3.89
C GLY A 552 0.39 5.24 -4.99
N TRP A 553 -0.11 4.04 -4.64
CA TRP A 553 -0.52 3.08 -5.68
C TRP A 553 -1.67 3.61 -6.52
N THR A 554 -2.59 4.40 -5.95
CA THR A 554 -3.81 4.82 -6.66
C THR A 554 -3.44 5.89 -7.68
N ASN A 555 -2.55 6.79 -7.29
CA ASN A 555 -1.91 7.75 -8.18
C ASN A 555 -1.21 7.04 -9.36
N GLY A 556 -0.43 5.98 -9.09
CA GLY A 556 0.33 5.28 -10.11
C GLY A 556 -0.52 4.44 -11.06
N VAL A 557 -1.41 3.61 -10.50
CA VAL A 557 -2.40 2.82 -11.25
C VAL A 557 -3.31 3.71 -12.08
N PHE A 558 -3.74 4.88 -11.55
CA PHE A 558 -4.57 5.81 -12.32
C PHE A 558 -3.83 6.35 -13.55
N LEU A 559 -2.53 6.66 -13.45
CA LEU A 559 -1.74 7.10 -14.61
C LEU A 559 -1.56 5.97 -15.64
N GLU A 560 -1.36 4.74 -15.19
CA GLU A 560 -1.08 3.59 -16.06
C GLU A 560 -2.34 3.11 -16.78
N LEU A 561 -3.42 2.83 -16.04
CA LEU A 561 -4.71 2.46 -16.65
C LEU A 561 -5.21 3.54 -17.60
N LEU A 562 -5.02 4.83 -17.28
CA LEU A 562 -5.42 5.94 -18.17
C LEU A 562 -4.51 6.10 -19.39
N HIS A 563 -3.30 5.52 -19.40
CA HIS A 563 -2.44 5.47 -20.57
C HIS A 563 -2.87 4.35 -21.53
N ASP A 564 -3.18 3.17 -20.98
CA ASP A 564 -3.59 1.99 -21.75
C ASP A 564 -5.04 2.06 -22.27
N LEU A 565 -5.86 2.93 -21.67
CA LEU A 565 -7.26 3.14 -22.08
C LEU A 565 -7.36 3.78 -23.49
N PRO A 566 -8.20 3.26 -24.40
CA PRO A 566 -8.44 3.85 -25.71
C PRO A 566 -8.80 5.33 -25.66
N ALA A 567 -8.26 6.11 -26.61
CA ALA A 567 -8.41 7.57 -26.64
C ALA A 567 -9.88 8.05 -26.60
N GLU A 568 -10.80 7.29 -27.20
CA GLU A 568 -12.25 7.54 -27.17
C GLU A 568 -12.83 7.46 -25.74
N LEU A 569 -12.37 6.48 -24.95
CA LEU A 569 -12.76 6.30 -23.56
C LEU A 569 -12.08 7.32 -22.64
N VAL A 570 -10.82 7.68 -22.90
CA VAL A 570 -10.16 8.82 -22.23
C VAL A 570 -10.93 10.12 -22.47
N GLN A 571 -11.38 10.36 -23.70
CA GLN A 571 -12.20 11.53 -24.05
C GLN A 571 -13.57 11.49 -23.37
N LYS A 572 -14.25 10.33 -23.35
CA LYS A 572 -15.52 10.12 -22.64
C LYS A 572 -15.36 10.47 -21.15
N LEU A 573 -14.39 9.85 -20.47
CA LEU A 573 -14.10 10.07 -19.06
C LEU A 573 -13.79 11.56 -18.77
N SER A 574 -13.00 12.22 -19.63
CA SER A 574 -12.72 13.65 -19.52
C SER A 574 -13.99 14.51 -19.70
N SER A 575 -14.89 14.16 -20.61
CA SER A 575 -16.15 14.89 -20.82
C SER A 575 -17.12 14.77 -19.64
N GLU A 576 -17.14 13.62 -18.96
CA GLU A 576 -17.94 13.39 -17.75
C GLU A 576 -17.46 14.27 -16.59
N GLN A 577 -16.16 14.58 -16.50
CA GLN A 577 -15.64 15.53 -15.52
C GLN A 577 -15.95 17.00 -15.88
N GLY A 578 -16.02 17.34 -17.17
CA GLY A 578 -16.39 18.69 -17.62
C GLY A 578 -17.88 19.05 -17.46
N SER A 579 -18.77 18.07 -17.57
CA SER A 579 -20.21 18.33 -17.75
C SER A 579 -20.95 18.80 -16.49
N SER A 580 -20.51 18.44 -15.27
CA SER A 580 -21.23 18.84 -14.05
C SER A 580 -20.96 20.28 -13.61
N ALA A 581 -19.88 20.93 -14.09
CA ALA A 581 -19.59 22.33 -13.81
C ALA A 581 -20.62 23.30 -14.42
N ALA A 582 -21.44 22.84 -15.37
CA ALA A 582 -22.51 23.61 -16.00
C ALA A 582 -23.89 23.46 -15.32
N ALA A 583 -24.04 22.57 -14.33
CA ALA A 583 -25.31 22.25 -13.70
C ALA A 583 -25.67 23.10 -12.46
N THR A 584 -24.78 24.01 -12.04
CA THR A 584 -24.97 24.92 -10.91
C THR A 584 -24.91 26.39 -11.34
N HIS A 585 -26.01 26.90 -11.88
CA HIS A 585 -26.28 28.33 -12.06
C HIS A 585 -27.76 28.65 -11.80
#